data_AF-A8GZT5-F1
#
_entry.id   AF-A8GZT5-F1
#
_cell.length_a   1.000
_cell.length_b   1.000
_cell.length_c   1.000
_cell.angle_alpha   90.00
_cell.angle_beta   90.00
_cell.angle_gamma   90.00
#
_symmetry.space_group_name_H-M   'P 1'
#
loop_
_entity.id
_entity.type
_entity.pdbx_description
1 polymer ?
#
loop_
_entity_poly.entity_id
_entity_poly.type
_entity_poly.pdbx_seq_one_letter_code
_entity_poly.pdbx_strand_id
1 'polypeptide(L)' 'MCGDDKYTGKNYDHRRGWVESQLLKLTEVFAIDVAAYALLVTERE' A
#
# COMPACT_ATOMS: atom_id res chain seq x y z
N MET A 1 -5.02 -4.73 -3.42
CA MET A 1 -5.18 -3.25 -3.49
C MET A 1 -4.08 -2.57 -4.30
N CYS A 2 -2.92 -3.21 -4.44
CA CYS A 2 -1.95 -2.98 -5.51
C CYS A 2 -1.83 -4.28 -6.34
N GLY A 3 -1.13 -4.25 -7.47
CA GLY A 3 -1.03 -5.35 -8.42
C GLY A 3 -2.05 -5.27 -9.55
N ASP A 4 -1.94 -6.22 -10.48
CA ASP A 4 -2.88 -6.39 -11.58
C ASP A 4 -4.17 -7.04 -11.10
N ASP A 5 -5.28 -6.34 -11.30
CA ASP A 5 -6.60 -6.90 -11.06
C ASP A 5 -7.01 -7.80 -12.23
N LYS A 6 -7.03 -9.12 -11.99
CA LYS A 6 -7.35 -10.15 -13.00
C LYS A 6 -8.73 -9.96 -13.66
N TYR A 7 -9.68 -9.31 -13.00
CA TYR A 7 -11.04 -9.13 -13.54
C TYR A 7 -11.16 -7.91 -14.46
N THR A 8 -10.44 -6.84 -14.16
CA THR A 8 -10.52 -5.58 -14.92
C THR A 8 -9.30 -5.32 -15.79
N GLY A 9 -8.23 -6.10 -15.62
CA GLY A 9 -6.93 -5.90 -16.28
C GLY A 9 -6.20 -4.62 -15.81
N LYS A 10 -6.69 -3.94 -14.78
CA LYS A 10 -6.12 -2.68 -14.30
C LYS A 10 -4.95 -2.94 -13.35
N ASN A 11 -3.83 -2.29 -13.61
CA ASN A 11 -2.69 -2.26 -12.71
C ASN A 11 -2.87 -1.16 -11.64
N TYR A 12 -2.72 -1.54 -10.38
CA TYR A 12 -2.88 -0.65 -9.24
C TYR A 12 -1.59 -0.36 -8.48
N ASP A 13 -0.43 -0.63 -9.07
CA ASP A 13 0.87 -0.42 -8.42
C ASP A 13 1.19 1.04 -8.15
N HIS A 14 0.59 1.95 -8.91
CA HIS A 14 0.67 3.39 -8.65
C HIS A 14 0.22 3.78 -7.23
N ARG A 15 -0.57 2.93 -6.56
CA ARG A 15 -1.01 3.18 -5.18
C ARG A 15 0.07 2.87 -4.14
N ARG A 16 1.12 2.10 -4.48
CA ARG A 16 2.16 1.70 -3.51
C ARG A 16 2.83 2.92 -2.88
N GLY A 17 3.31 3.85 -3.71
CA GLY A 17 3.94 5.09 -3.22
C GLY A 17 2.98 5.99 -2.46
N TRP A 18 1.70 6.03 -2.87
CA TRP A 18 0.68 6.76 -2.12
C TRP A 18 0.48 6.19 -0.72
N VAL A 19 0.34 4.86 -0.57
CA VAL A 19 0.19 4.21 0.75
C VAL A 19 1.41 4.46 1.63
N GLU A 20 2.61 4.36 1.09
CA GLU A 20 3.86 4.65 1.80
C GLU A 20 3.90 6.10 2.32
N SER A 21 3.55 7.08 1.47
CA SER A 21 3.50 8.48 1.88
C SER A 21 2.50 8.76 3.00
N GLN A 22 1.36 8.07 2.98
CA GLN A 22 0.35 8.22 4.04
C GLN A 22 0.83 7.58 5.35
N LEU A 23 1.50 6.43 5.28
CA LEU A 23 2.07 5.77 6.45
C LEU A 23 3.09 6.70 7.14
N LEU A 24 4.02 7.28 6.38
CA LEU A 24 5.04 8.21 6.90
C LEU A 24 4.42 9.48 7.50
N LYS A 25 3.37 10.02 6.88
CA LYS A 25 2.66 11.18 7.43
C LYS A 25 2.00 10.86 8.77
N LEU A 26 1.40 9.68 8.90
CA LEU A 26 0.74 9.28 10.14
C LEU A 26 1.76 9.04 11.26
N THR A 27 2.93 8.46 10.96
CA THR A 27 3.99 8.29 11.97
C THR A 27 4.48 9.62 12.54
N GLU A 28 4.59 10.63 11.69
CA GLU A 28 4.94 12.00 12.12
C GLU A 28 3.86 12.61 13.01
N VAL A 29 2.58 12.53 12.62
CA VAL A 29 1.45 13.11 13.36
C VAL A 29 1.27 12.49 14.74
N PHE A 30 1.46 11.17 14.86
CA PHE A 30 1.24 10.45 16.10
C PHE A 30 2.51 10.25 16.94
N ALA A 31 3.66 10.73 16.47
CA ALA A 31 4.97 10.53 17.11
C ALA A 31 5.25 9.04 17.43
N ILE A 32 4.97 8.17 16.46
CA ILE A 32 5.20 6.72 16.56
C ILE A 32 6.22 6.25 15.53
N ASP A 33 7.05 5.27 15.90
CA ASP A 33 7.94 4.59 14.96
C ASP A 33 7.30 3.30 14.43
N VAL A 34 7.45 3.06 13.12
CA VAL A 34 7.03 1.81 12.47
C VAL A 34 8.26 0.96 12.22
N ALA A 35 8.39 -0.14 12.97
CA ALA A 35 9.51 -1.07 12.79
C ALA A 35 9.43 -1.86 11.48
N ALA A 36 8.22 -2.19 11.02
CA ALA A 36 7.97 -2.89 9.76
C ALA A 36 6.52 -2.70 9.29
N TYR A 37 6.30 -2.76 7.98
CA TYR A 37 4.97 -2.84 7.36
C TYR A 37 5.00 -3.77 6.14
N ALA A 38 3.83 -4.30 5.76
CA ALA A 38 3.67 -5.13 4.57
C ALA A 38 2.50 -4.62 3.72
N LEU A 39 2.73 -4.48 2.41
CA LEU A 39 1.68 -4.18 1.44
C LEU A 39 1.24 -5.47 0.76
N LEU A 40 0.00 -5.87 1.01
CA LEU A 40 -0.58 -7.07 0.40
C LEU A 40 -1.15 -6.76 -0.99
N VAL A 41 -0.70 -7.55 -1.97
CA VAL A 41 -1.34 -7.64 -3.28
C VAL A 41 -2.48 -8.65 -3.19
N THR A 42 -3.54 -8.40 -3.95
CA THR A 42 -4.67 -9.32 -3.95
C THR A 42 -4.41 -10.39 -5.01
N GLU A 43 -4.01 -11.57 -4.56
CA GLU A 43 -4.04 -12.78 -5.38
C GLU A 43 -5.29 -13.58 -4.97
N ARG A 44 -6.27 -13.70 -5.87
CA ARG A 44 -7.33 -14.70 -5.73
C ARG A 44 -7.01 -15.87 -6.67
N GLU A 45 -7.17 -17.08 -6.14
CA GLU A 45 -7.14 -18.35 -6.89
C GLU A 45 -8.21 -18.36 -7.98
#